data_AF-D7IAH6-F1
#
_entry.id   AF-D7IAH6-F1
#
_cell.length_a   1.000
_cell.length_b   1.000
_cell.length_c   1.000
_cell.angle_alpha   90.00
_cell.angle_beta   90.00
_cell.angle_gamma   90.00
#
_symmetry.space_group_name_H-M   'P 1'
#
loop_
_entity.id
_entity.type
_entity.pdbx_description
1 polymer ?
#
loop_
_entity_poly.entity_id
_entity_poly.type
_entity_poly.pdbx_seq_one_letter_code
_entity_poly.pdbx_strand_id
1 'polypeptide(L)'
;MCERAYRLLVDKVGFNPHDIIFDPNVLAVATGIEEHNNYAVDFIEATGWIRKNLPGAHVSGGVSNLSFSFRGNNYIREAMHAVFLYHAIQQGMDMGIVNPGTSVLYSDIPADTLEKIEDVVLNRRPDAAERLIELAEALKETMGGTSGQAAVKQDAWREESVQERLKYALMKGIGDYLEQDLAEALPLYDKAVDVIEGPLMDGMNYVGELFGAGKMFLPQVVKTARTMKKAVAILQPIIESEKVEGSSSAGKVLLATVKGDVHDIGKNIVAVVMACNGYDIVDLGVMVPAETIVQRAIEEKVDMIGLSGLITPSLEEMTHVAAELEKAGLDIPLLIGGATTSKMHTALKIAPVYHAPVVHLKDASQNASVASRLLNSQMKAELINELDAEYQALREKSGLLRRETVSLEEAQKNKLNLF
;
A
#
# COMPACT_ATOMS: atom_id res chain seq x y z
N MET A 1 20.73 -13.41 9.10
CA MET A 1 20.38 -12.79 10.40
C MET A 1 20.06 -13.82 11.48
N CYS A 2 19.16 -14.78 11.21
CA CYS A 2 18.74 -15.81 12.17
C CYS A 2 19.90 -16.57 12.81
N GLU A 3 20.92 -16.96 12.03
CA GLU A 3 22.12 -17.63 12.58
C GLU A 3 22.80 -16.81 13.67
N ARG A 4 23.08 -15.54 13.39
CA ARG A 4 23.75 -14.67 14.35
C ARG A 4 22.93 -14.53 15.63
N ALA A 5 21.62 -14.35 15.51
CA ALA A 5 20.72 -14.26 16.67
C ALA A 5 20.73 -15.57 17.48
N TYR A 6 20.61 -16.71 16.80
CA TYR A 6 20.65 -18.04 17.42
C TYR A 6 21.96 -18.27 18.18
N ARG A 7 23.11 -17.99 17.56
CA ARG A 7 24.44 -18.16 18.18
C ARG A 7 24.60 -17.25 19.41
N LEU A 8 24.07 -16.03 19.37
CA LEU A 8 24.09 -15.14 20.53
C LEU A 8 23.22 -15.69 21.68
N LEU A 9 22.00 -16.12 21.38
CA LEU A 9 21.07 -16.63 22.38
C LEU A 9 21.54 -17.96 22.98
N VAL A 10 21.90 -18.92 22.14
CA VAL A 10 22.26 -20.28 22.58
C VAL A 10 23.68 -20.32 23.12
N ASP A 11 24.68 -19.88 22.34
CA ASP A 11 26.08 -20.12 22.70
C ASP A 11 26.60 -19.14 23.77
N LYS A 12 26.06 -17.91 23.84
CA LYS A 12 26.53 -16.89 24.81
C LYS A 12 25.62 -16.73 26.02
N VAL A 13 24.30 -16.77 25.82
CA VAL A 13 23.32 -16.55 26.90
C VAL A 13 22.85 -17.87 27.53
N GLY A 14 23.04 -19.01 26.85
CA GLY A 14 22.56 -20.30 27.32
C GLY A 14 21.05 -20.46 27.20
N PHE A 15 20.42 -19.72 26.29
CA PHE A 15 18.98 -19.81 26.02
C PHE A 15 18.65 -21.18 25.40
N ASN A 16 17.54 -21.78 25.81
CA ASN A 16 17.11 -23.06 25.27
C ASN A 16 16.69 -22.91 23.79
N PRO A 17 17.30 -23.66 22.85
CA PRO A 17 16.98 -23.58 21.43
C PRO A 17 15.50 -23.81 21.09
N HIS A 18 14.82 -24.67 21.86
CA HIS A 18 13.40 -24.99 21.69
C HIS A 18 12.45 -23.83 22.01
N ASP A 19 12.94 -22.80 22.69
CA ASP A 19 12.15 -21.61 23.02
C ASP A 19 12.37 -20.48 21.99
N ILE A 20 13.11 -20.74 20.90
CA ILE A 20 13.38 -19.76 19.84
C ILE A 20 12.41 -19.98 18.69
N ILE A 21 11.68 -18.93 18.31
CA ILE A 21 10.80 -18.90 17.14
C ILE A 21 11.30 -17.80 16.21
N PHE A 22 11.65 -18.16 14.98
CA PHE A 22 11.99 -17.20 13.94
C PHE A 22 10.77 -16.93 13.05
N ASP A 23 10.47 -15.65 12.81
CA ASP A 23 9.53 -15.22 11.78
C ASP A 23 10.32 -14.50 10.67
N PRO A 24 10.66 -15.19 9.55
CA PRO A 24 11.39 -14.58 8.44
C PRO A 24 10.53 -13.66 7.57
N ASN A 25 9.30 -13.34 8.00
CA ASN A 25 8.32 -12.46 7.38
C ASN A 25 7.75 -13.00 6.06
N VAL A 26 6.45 -13.32 6.06
CA VAL A 26 5.71 -13.67 4.85
C VAL A 26 5.30 -12.37 4.14
N LEU A 27 5.81 -12.16 2.92
CA LEU A 27 5.52 -10.98 2.11
C LEU A 27 4.50 -11.31 1.00
N ALA A 28 3.87 -10.26 0.46
CA ALA A 28 2.84 -10.40 -0.57
C ALA A 28 3.47 -10.80 -1.91
N VAL A 29 2.90 -11.82 -2.56
CA VAL A 29 3.26 -12.24 -3.92
C VAL A 29 2.22 -11.83 -4.95
N ALA A 30 2.56 -11.99 -6.23
CA ALA A 30 1.75 -11.57 -7.35
C ALA A 30 1.23 -10.15 -7.13
N THR A 31 2.12 -9.19 -6.83
CA THR A 31 1.74 -7.78 -6.62
C THR A 31 1.75 -6.98 -7.91
N GLY A 32 2.29 -7.56 -8.98
CA GLY A 32 2.60 -6.88 -10.24
C GLY A 32 4.04 -6.35 -10.31
N ILE A 33 4.78 -6.31 -9.20
CA ILE A 33 6.20 -5.92 -9.13
C ILE A 33 7.07 -7.19 -9.23
N GLU A 34 8.05 -7.20 -10.13
CA GLU A 34 8.81 -8.41 -10.50
C GLU A 34 9.66 -8.92 -9.33
N GLU A 35 10.25 -7.99 -8.58
CA GLU A 35 11.04 -8.23 -7.38
C GLU A 35 10.25 -8.95 -6.28
N HIS A 36 8.92 -8.84 -6.29
CA HIS A 36 8.04 -9.46 -5.29
C HIS A 36 7.64 -10.90 -5.68
N ASN A 37 7.94 -11.36 -6.90
CA ASN A 37 7.51 -12.66 -7.39
C ASN A 37 8.14 -13.81 -6.60
N ASN A 38 9.38 -13.63 -6.11
CA ASN A 38 10.12 -14.70 -5.43
C ASN A 38 9.87 -14.78 -3.92
N TYR A 39 9.13 -13.84 -3.32
CA TYR A 39 9.04 -13.73 -1.86
C TYR A 39 8.51 -14.98 -1.15
N ALA A 40 7.57 -15.71 -1.77
CA ALA A 40 7.08 -16.96 -1.19
C ALA A 40 8.12 -18.08 -1.24
N VAL A 41 8.86 -18.19 -2.35
CA VAL A 41 9.98 -19.12 -2.50
C VAL A 41 11.07 -18.81 -1.48
N ASP A 42 11.45 -17.55 -1.36
CA ASP A 42 12.47 -17.10 -0.40
C ASP A 42 12.09 -17.48 1.04
N PHE A 43 10.82 -17.32 1.43
CA PHE A 43 10.35 -17.75 2.75
C PHE A 43 10.44 -19.27 2.94
N ILE A 44 10.01 -20.05 1.94
CA ILE A 44 10.02 -21.52 1.98
C ILE A 44 11.47 -22.03 2.09
N GLU A 45 12.39 -21.47 1.30
CA GLU A 45 13.82 -21.82 1.35
C GLU A 45 14.48 -21.38 2.67
N ALA A 46 14.16 -20.18 3.15
CA ALA A 46 14.65 -19.69 4.45
C ALA A 46 14.18 -20.58 5.60
N THR A 47 12.93 -21.07 5.54
CA THR A 47 12.39 -22.04 6.50
C THR A 47 13.23 -23.31 6.51
N GLY A 48 13.46 -23.92 5.34
CA GLY A 48 14.28 -25.13 5.22
C GLY A 48 15.71 -24.91 5.72
N TRP A 49 16.29 -23.75 5.42
CA TRP A 49 17.60 -23.36 5.91
C TRP A 49 17.63 -23.24 7.44
N ILE A 50 16.67 -22.55 8.06
CA ILE A 50 16.58 -22.38 9.52
C ILE A 50 16.48 -23.74 10.18
N ARG A 51 15.55 -24.60 9.72
CA ARG A 51 15.30 -25.91 10.30
C ARG A 51 16.50 -26.86 10.18
N LYS A 52 17.27 -26.75 9.10
CA LYS A 52 18.49 -27.55 8.89
C LYS A 52 19.68 -27.06 9.72
N ASN A 53 19.86 -25.75 9.85
CA ASN A 53 21.09 -25.17 10.40
C ASN A 53 20.98 -24.72 11.86
N LEU A 54 19.77 -24.52 12.38
CA LEU A 54 19.50 -24.02 13.73
C LEU A 54 18.64 -25.04 14.52
N PRO A 55 19.23 -26.14 15.02
CA PRO A 55 18.49 -27.23 15.65
C PRO A 55 17.65 -26.76 16.84
N GLY A 56 16.40 -27.23 16.91
CA GLY A 56 15.48 -26.87 17.99
C GLY A 56 14.71 -25.57 17.76
N ALA A 57 15.17 -24.66 16.89
CA ALA A 57 14.45 -23.43 16.60
C ALA A 57 13.21 -23.68 15.73
N HIS A 58 12.12 -22.99 16.05
CA HIS A 58 10.83 -23.03 15.37
C HIS A 58 10.73 -21.93 14.30
N VAL A 59 9.80 -22.09 13.34
CA VAL A 59 9.55 -21.11 12.28
C VAL A 59 8.08 -20.75 12.23
N SER A 60 7.80 -19.45 12.36
CA SER A 60 6.47 -18.88 12.25
C SER A 60 6.31 -17.99 11.02
N GLY A 61 5.06 -17.74 10.62
CA GLY A 61 4.76 -16.85 9.51
C GLY A 61 3.32 -16.39 9.47
N GLY A 62 3.14 -15.09 9.21
CA GLY A 62 1.86 -14.43 8.93
C GLY A 62 1.29 -14.76 7.55
N VAL A 63 0.62 -15.91 7.42
CA VAL A 63 0.16 -16.45 6.11
C VAL A 63 -0.77 -15.49 5.36
N SER A 64 -1.55 -14.67 6.07
CA SER A 64 -2.48 -13.71 5.47
C SER A 64 -1.83 -12.65 4.59
N ASN A 65 -0.55 -12.31 4.84
CA ASN A 65 0.19 -11.31 4.07
C ASN A 65 0.49 -11.78 2.64
N LEU A 66 0.72 -13.09 2.47
CA LEU A 66 1.03 -13.71 1.18
C LEU A 66 0.04 -13.30 0.09
N SER A 67 -1.25 -13.34 0.42
CA SER A 67 -2.36 -13.13 -0.51
C SER A 67 -2.98 -11.74 -0.41
N PHE A 68 -2.24 -10.76 0.14
CA PHE A 68 -2.72 -9.38 0.26
C PHE A 68 -3.14 -8.80 -1.10
N SER A 69 -2.47 -9.20 -2.17
CA SER A 69 -2.75 -8.76 -3.55
C SER A 69 -4.17 -9.06 -4.00
N PHE A 70 -4.81 -10.10 -3.47
CA PHE A 70 -6.15 -10.57 -3.85
C PHE A 70 -7.22 -10.22 -2.80
N ARG A 71 -7.01 -9.15 -2.03
CA ARG A 71 -8.01 -8.65 -1.07
C ARG A 71 -9.38 -8.48 -1.76
N GLY A 72 -10.43 -9.00 -1.13
CA GLY A 72 -11.78 -9.03 -1.70
C GLY A 72 -12.17 -10.36 -2.37
N ASN A 73 -11.21 -11.25 -2.64
CA ASN A 73 -11.47 -12.60 -3.14
C ASN A 73 -11.05 -13.66 -2.10
N ASN A 74 -11.96 -14.01 -1.18
CA ASN A 74 -11.63 -14.94 -0.09
C ASN A 74 -11.23 -16.32 -0.60
N TYR A 75 -11.90 -16.86 -1.63
CA TYR A 75 -11.57 -18.19 -2.14
C TYR A 75 -10.13 -18.28 -2.67
N ILE A 76 -9.70 -17.35 -3.53
CA ILE A 76 -8.32 -17.34 -4.05
C ILE A 76 -7.32 -17.15 -2.91
N ARG A 77 -7.61 -16.26 -1.95
CA ARG A 77 -6.73 -16.03 -0.80
C ARG A 77 -6.54 -17.29 0.03
N GLU A 78 -7.62 -17.99 0.35
CA GLU A 78 -7.59 -19.23 1.13
C GLU A 78 -6.90 -20.35 0.37
N ALA A 79 -7.12 -20.47 -0.93
CA ALA A 79 -6.44 -21.44 -1.78
C ALA A 79 -4.92 -21.16 -1.85
N MET A 80 -4.50 -19.89 -1.97
CA MET A 80 -3.08 -19.51 -1.87
C MET A 80 -2.48 -19.89 -0.52
N HIS A 81 -3.21 -19.68 0.58
CA HIS A 81 -2.76 -20.05 1.93
C HIS A 81 -2.54 -21.56 2.03
N ALA A 82 -3.45 -22.37 1.51
CA ALA A 82 -3.35 -23.82 1.52
C ALA A 82 -2.13 -24.33 0.73
N VAL A 83 -1.87 -23.78 -0.47
CA VAL A 83 -0.70 -24.12 -1.30
C VAL A 83 0.59 -23.72 -0.62
N PHE A 84 0.68 -22.49 -0.10
CA PHE A 84 1.87 -22.03 0.60
C PHE A 84 2.18 -22.88 1.83
N LEU A 85 1.18 -23.14 2.67
CA LEU A 85 1.35 -23.98 3.86
C LEU A 85 1.78 -25.40 3.49
N TYR A 86 1.21 -25.99 2.42
CA TYR A 86 1.61 -27.31 1.96
C TYR A 86 3.12 -27.41 1.68
N HIS A 87 3.71 -26.41 1.02
CA HIS A 87 5.14 -26.39 0.74
C HIS A 87 6.00 -25.95 1.95
N ALA A 88 5.57 -24.94 2.69
CA ALA A 88 6.31 -24.43 3.85
C ALA A 88 6.41 -25.46 4.97
N ILE A 89 5.33 -26.22 5.24
CA ILE A 89 5.33 -27.29 6.25
C ILE A 89 6.30 -28.42 5.86
N GLN A 90 6.41 -28.74 4.56
CA GLN A 90 7.40 -29.73 4.09
C GLN A 90 8.85 -29.28 4.32
N GLN A 91 9.11 -27.96 4.30
CA GLN A 91 10.41 -27.40 4.68
C GLN A 91 10.58 -27.22 6.21
N GLY A 92 9.57 -27.59 7.00
CA GLY A 92 9.61 -27.62 8.45
C GLY A 92 9.08 -26.37 9.14
N MET A 93 8.25 -25.55 8.46
CA MET A 93 7.43 -24.54 9.13
C MET A 93 6.46 -25.24 10.10
N ASP A 94 6.40 -24.76 11.34
CA ASP A 94 5.62 -25.40 12.40
C ASP A 94 4.62 -24.45 13.09
N MET A 95 4.61 -23.15 12.77
CA MET A 95 3.66 -22.19 13.35
C MET A 95 3.06 -21.21 12.33
N GLY A 96 1.89 -21.53 11.77
CA GLY A 96 1.14 -20.64 10.88
C GLY A 96 0.18 -19.69 11.62
N ILE A 97 0.30 -18.38 11.39
CA ILE A 97 -0.71 -17.40 11.84
C ILE A 97 -1.78 -17.29 10.75
N VAL A 98 -2.89 -18.00 10.94
CA VAL A 98 -3.99 -18.15 9.98
C VAL A 98 -5.33 -17.77 10.61
N ASN A 99 -6.33 -17.50 9.76
CA ASN A 99 -7.70 -17.35 10.23
C ASN A 99 -8.31 -18.76 10.46
N PRO A 100 -8.75 -19.11 11.68
CA PRO A 100 -9.27 -20.45 11.98
C PRO A 100 -10.58 -20.79 11.23
N GLY A 101 -11.26 -19.80 10.65
CA GLY A 101 -12.48 -20.00 9.87
C GLY A 101 -12.26 -20.37 8.40
N THR A 102 -11.02 -20.39 7.90
CA THR A 102 -10.72 -20.72 6.49
C THR A 102 -10.67 -22.23 6.30
N SER A 103 -11.35 -22.75 5.27
CA SER A 103 -11.63 -24.19 5.13
C SER A 103 -11.05 -24.84 3.88
N VAL A 104 -10.33 -24.10 3.04
CA VAL A 104 -9.78 -24.66 1.79
C VAL A 104 -8.62 -25.60 2.10
N LEU A 105 -8.77 -26.88 1.76
CA LEU A 105 -7.70 -27.88 1.82
C LEU A 105 -6.97 -27.94 0.49
N TYR A 106 -5.67 -28.21 0.54
CA TYR A 106 -4.83 -28.35 -0.67
C TYR A 106 -5.40 -29.37 -1.68
N SER A 107 -5.90 -30.50 -1.19
CA SER A 107 -6.49 -31.58 -2.00
C SER A 107 -7.80 -31.20 -2.70
N ASP A 108 -8.49 -30.18 -2.19
CA ASP A 108 -9.83 -29.81 -2.63
C ASP A 108 -9.79 -28.69 -3.68
N ILE A 109 -8.59 -28.16 -3.96
CA ILE A 109 -8.37 -27.15 -4.99
C ILE A 109 -8.44 -27.84 -6.37
N PRO A 110 -9.31 -27.38 -7.29
CA PRO A 110 -9.35 -27.91 -8.65
C PRO A 110 -7.99 -27.82 -9.34
N ALA A 111 -7.61 -28.84 -10.13
CA ALA A 111 -6.26 -28.95 -10.70
C ALA A 111 -5.81 -27.70 -11.48
N ASP A 112 -6.70 -27.11 -12.29
CA ASP A 112 -6.39 -25.90 -13.07
C ASP A 112 -6.19 -24.65 -12.19
N THR A 113 -6.93 -24.54 -11.08
CA THR A 113 -6.75 -23.49 -10.07
C THR A 113 -5.47 -23.72 -9.29
N LEU A 114 -5.20 -24.97 -8.91
CA LEU A 114 -4.01 -25.36 -8.16
C LEU A 114 -2.74 -25.03 -8.94
N GLU A 115 -2.67 -25.39 -10.21
CA GLU A 115 -1.52 -25.10 -11.08
C GLU A 115 -1.22 -23.59 -11.12
N LYS A 116 -2.24 -22.75 -11.34
CA LYS A 116 -2.06 -21.28 -11.39
C LYS A 116 -1.62 -20.68 -10.06
N ILE A 117 -2.10 -21.25 -8.94
CA ILE A 117 -1.70 -20.80 -7.61
C ILE A 117 -0.26 -21.26 -7.30
N GLU A 118 0.09 -22.51 -7.62
CA GLU A 118 1.46 -23.01 -7.48
C GLU A 118 2.44 -22.22 -8.34
N ASP A 119 2.06 -21.86 -9.57
CA ASP A 119 2.88 -21.03 -10.46
C ASP A 119 3.26 -19.70 -9.79
N VAL A 120 2.33 -19.09 -9.04
CA VAL A 120 2.56 -17.86 -8.28
C VAL A 120 3.37 -18.12 -7.01
N VAL A 121 2.97 -19.10 -6.18
CA VAL A 121 3.59 -19.36 -4.87
C VAL A 121 5.03 -19.86 -5.03
N LEU A 122 5.31 -20.62 -6.09
CA LEU A 122 6.63 -21.20 -6.36
C LEU A 122 7.39 -20.46 -7.46
N ASN A 123 6.86 -19.34 -7.94
CA ASN A 123 7.48 -18.52 -8.98
C ASN A 123 7.95 -19.34 -10.21
N ARG A 124 7.10 -20.26 -10.70
CA ARG A 124 7.48 -21.21 -11.77
C ARG A 124 7.58 -20.57 -13.15
N ARG A 125 6.93 -19.41 -13.35
CA ARG A 125 6.80 -18.75 -14.65
C ARG A 125 6.63 -17.23 -14.52
N PRO A 126 7.11 -16.43 -15.51
CA PRO A 126 7.00 -14.97 -15.47
C PRO A 126 5.57 -14.40 -15.49
N ASP A 127 4.64 -15.07 -16.18
CA ASP A 127 3.25 -14.65 -16.35
C ASP A 127 2.28 -15.27 -15.31
N ALA A 128 2.81 -15.86 -14.23
CA ALA A 128 2.01 -16.52 -13.20
C ALA A 128 0.96 -15.60 -12.58
N ALA A 129 1.36 -14.37 -12.24
CA ALA A 129 0.46 -13.39 -11.63
C ALA A 129 -0.69 -13.02 -12.58
N GLU A 130 -0.43 -12.84 -13.87
CA GLU A 130 -1.44 -12.49 -14.88
C GLU A 130 -2.48 -13.61 -15.02
N ARG A 131 -2.02 -14.86 -15.13
CA ARG A 131 -2.89 -16.04 -15.21
C ARG A 131 -3.79 -16.20 -13.98
N LEU A 132 -3.25 -15.92 -12.79
CA LEU A 132 -4.04 -16.01 -11.55
C LEU A 132 -5.08 -14.88 -11.45
N ILE A 133 -4.77 -13.69 -11.95
CA ILE A 133 -5.73 -12.58 -12.04
C ILE A 133 -6.88 -12.94 -12.97
N GLU A 134 -6.60 -13.46 -14.16
CA GLU A 134 -7.62 -13.88 -15.13
C GLU A 134 -8.56 -14.93 -14.53
N LEU A 135 -8.00 -15.93 -13.82
CA LEU A 135 -8.80 -16.93 -13.09
C LEU A 135 -9.65 -16.27 -12.00
N ALA A 136 -9.08 -15.34 -11.23
CA ALA A 136 -9.79 -14.66 -10.15
C ALA A 136 -10.97 -13.82 -10.68
N GLU A 137 -10.84 -13.22 -11.87
CA GLU A 137 -11.93 -12.54 -12.57
C GLU A 137 -13.03 -13.52 -13.02
N ALA A 138 -12.65 -14.60 -13.72
CA ALA A 138 -13.59 -15.59 -14.21
C ALA A 138 -14.42 -16.24 -13.07
N LEU A 139 -13.78 -16.56 -11.95
CA LEU A 139 -14.47 -17.11 -10.77
C LEU A 139 -15.45 -16.12 -10.15
N LYS A 140 -15.14 -14.83 -10.19
CA LYS A 140 -16.01 -13.78 -9.66
C LYS A 140 -17.28 -13.59 -10.50
N GLU A 141 -17.16 -13.67 -11.82
CA GLU A 141 -18.30 -13.66 -12.74
C GLU A 141 -19.23 -14.86 -12.51
N THR A 142 -18.64 -16.02 -12.21
CA THR A 142 -19.39 -17.26 -11.97
C THR A 142 -20.12 -17.27 -10.63
N MET A 143 -19.54 -16.68 -9.57
CA MET A 143 -20.14 -16.62 -8.22
C MET A 143 -21.08 -15.42 -7.98
N GLY A 144 -21.08 -14.42 -8.88
CA GLY A 144 -21.87 -13.19 -8.77
C GLY A 144 -23.32 -13.25 -9.28
N GLY A 145 -23.79 -14.42 -9.76
CA GLY A 145 -25.19 -14.61 -10.17
C GLY A 145 -25.58 -13.97 -11.51
N THR A 146 -24.65 -13.40 -12.28
CA THR A 146 -24.88 -12.98 -13.67
C THR A 146 -24.49 -14.11 -14.61
N SER A 147 -25.41 -15.06 -14.78
CA SER A 147 -25.30 -16.08 -15.83
C SER A 147 -25.31 -15.41 -17.20
N GLY A 148 -24.21 -15.58 -17.94
CA GLY A 148 -24.18 -15.49 -19.40
C GLY A 148 -24.10 -14.08 -19.99
N GLN A 149 -22.87 -13.60 -20.19
CA GLN A 149 -22.56 -12.99 -21.47
C GLN A 149 -21.44 -13.79 -22.12
N ALA A 150 -21.77 -14.36 -23.27
CA ALA A 150 -20.82 -14.94 -24.19
C ALA A 150 -19.65 -13.97 -24.41
N ALA A 151 -18.44 -14.51 -24.58
CA ALA A 151 -17.24 -13.79 -24.98
C ALA A 151 -17.58 -12.61 -25.89
N VAL A 152 -17.64 -11.43 -25.30
CA VAL A 152 -17.83 -10.17 -26.01
C VAL A 152 -16.64 -10.08 -26.95
N LYS A 153 -16.89 -9.79 -28.23
CA LYS A 153 -15.85 -9.56 -29.25
C LYS A 153 -14.69 -8.82 -28.60
N GLN A 154 -13.48 -9.39 -28.70
CA GLN A 154 -12.26 -8.93 -27.99
C GLN A 154 -11.97 -7.42 -28.13
N ASP A 155 -12.59 -6.74 -29.09
CA ASP A 155 -12.41 -5.31 -29.37
C ASP A 155 -13.69 -4.46 -29.37
N ALA A 156 -14.81 -4.90 -28.78
CA ALA A 156 -16.05 -4.09 -28.77
C ALA A 156 -15.85 -2.68 -28.19
N TRP A 157 -14.96 -2.54 -27.21
CA TRP A 157 -14.57 -1.26 -26.61
C TRP A 157 -13.86 -0.32 -27.60
N ARG A 158 -13.27 -0.85 -28.69
CA ARG A 158 -12.59 -0.03 -29.72
C ARG A 158 -13.55 0.81 -30.56
N GLU A 159 -14.83 0.47 -30.56
CA GLU A 159 -15.88 1.21 -31.27
C GLU A 159 -16.40 2.43 -30.46
N GLU A 160 -15.96 2.59 -29.21
CA GLU A 160 -16.34 3.72 -28.35
C GLU A 160 -15.52 5.00 -28.62
N SER A 161 -15.88 6.10 -27.96
CA SER A 161 -15.14 7.37 -28.07
C SER A 161 -13.71 7.23 -27.55
N VAL A 162 -12.78 8.06 -28.04
CA VAL A 162 -11.38 8.01 -27.59
C VAL A 162 -11.23 8.18 -26.07
N GLN A 163 -12.11 8.96 -25.43
CA GLN A 163 -12.14 9.11 -23.98
C GLN A 163 -12.47 7.80 -23.26
N GLU A 164 -13.52 7.09 -23.71
CA GLU A 164 -13.90 5.81 -23.11
C GLU A 164 -12.86 4.72 -23.43
N ARG A 165 -12.23 4.77 -24.62
CA ARG A 165 -11.11 3.86 -24.96
C ARG A 165 -9.90 4.06 -24.05
N LEU A 166 -9.47 5.31 -23.81
CA LEU A 166 -8.36 5.61 -22.90
C LEU A 166 -8.67 5.18 -21.46
N LYS A 167 -9.90 5.45 -21.00
CA LYS A 167 -10.39 4.99 -19.69
C LYS A 167 -10.40 3.48 -19.57
N TYR A 168 -10.91 2.78 -20.59
CA TYR A 168 -10.93 1.31 -20.65
C TYR A 168 -9.51 0.73 -20.67
N ALA A 169 -8.63 1.29 -21.50
CA ALA A 169 -7.24 0.87 -21.63
C ALA A 169 -6.50 1.00 -20.29
N LEU A 170 -6.70 2.10 -19.55
CA LEU A 170 -6.16 2.24 -18.20
C LEU A 170 -6.74 1.22 -17.23
N MET A 171 -8.06 1.10 -17.17
CA MET A 171 -8.75 0.17 -16.26
C MET A 171 -8.28 -1.28 -16.47
N LYS A 172 -8.09 -1.70 -17.72
CA LYS A 172 -7.62 -3.05 -18.07
C LYS A 172 -6.10 -3.17 -18.13
N GLY A 173 -5.37 -2.07 -17.99
CA GLY A 173 -3.92 -2.07 -18.07
C GLY A 173 -3.39 -2.46 -19.46
N ILE A 174 -4.08 -2.03 -20.52
CA ILE A 174 -3.76 -2.31 -21.93
C ILE A 174 -2.88 -1.17 -22.48
N GLY A 175 -1.67 -1.50 -22.91
CA GLY A 175 -0.73 -0.50 -23.45
C GLY A 175 -0.73 -0.39 -24.98
N ASP A 176 -1.30 -1.36 -25.69
CA ASP A 176 -1.01 -1.59 -27.12
C ASP A 176 -1.55 -0.48 -28.04
N TYR A 177 -2.64 0.18 -27.64
CA TYR A 177 -3.31 1.21 -28.43
C TYR A 177 -3.08 2.64 -27.92
N LEU A 178 -2.28 2.80 -26.87
CA LEU A 178 -2.08 4.11 -26.21
C LEU A 178 -1.57 5.17 -27.19
N GLU A 179 -0.58 4.86 -28.01
CA GLU A 179 -0.02 5.83 -28.97
C GLU A 179 -1.08 6.33 -29.95
N GLN A 180 -1.91 5.42 -30.47
CA GLN A 180 -2.99 5.75 -31.40
C GLN A 180 -4.09 6.57 -30.72
N ASP A 181 -4.53 6.13 -29.54
CA ASP A 181 -5.63 6.78 -28.83
C ASP A 181 -5.23 8.15 -28.28
N LEU A 182 -4.00 8.31 -27.80
CA LEU A 182 -3.48 9.60 -27.36
C LEU A 182 -3.31 10.57 -28.54
N ALA A 183 -2.85 10.08 -29.69
CA ALA A 183 -2.77 10.89 -30.91
C ALA A 183 -4.15 11.36 -31.42
N GLU A 184 -5.20 10.54 -31.26
CA GLU A 184 -6.57 10.92 -31.58
C GLU A 184 -7.18 11.87 -30.53
N ALA A 185 -6.81 11.72 -29.25
CA ALA A 185 -7.30 12.57 -28.17
C ALA A 185 -6.68 13.96 -28.20
N LEU A 186 -5.39 14.10 -28.49
CA LEU A 186 -4.66 15.38 -28.41
C LEU A 186 -5.36 16.57 -29.12
N PRO A 187 -5.88 16.45 -30.36
CA PRO A 187 -6.58 17.56 -31.01
C PRO A 187 -7.93 17.93 -30.39
N LEU A 188 -8.47 17.12 -29.50
CA LEU A 188 -9.76 17.34 -28.83
C LEU A 188 -9.63 18.16 -27.54
N TYR A 189 -8.41 18.42 -27.09
CA TYR A 189 -8.11 19.16 -25.87
C TYR A 189 -7.22 20.37 -26.16
N ASP A 190 -7.28 21.38 -25.30
CA ASP A 190 -6.51 22.62 -25.49
C ASP A 190 -5.01 22.41 -25.24
N LYS A 191 -4.66 21.50 -24.33
CA LYS A 191 -3.27 21.11 -24.02
C LYS A 191 -3.15 19.59 -23.83
N ALA A 192 -1.95 19.06 -24.07
CA ALA A 192 -1.64 17.66 -23.83
C ALA A 192 -1.80 17.24 -22.36
N VAL A 193 -1.61 18.17 -21.41
CA VAL A 193 -1.86 17.93 -19.98
C VAL A 193 -3.34 17.67 -19.69
N ASP A 194 -4.25 18.25 -20.47
CA ASP A 194 -5.70 18.08 -20.25
C ASP A 194 -6.16 16.65 -20.62
N VAL A 195 -5.41 15.95 -21.47
CA VAL A 195 -5.62 14.51 -21.74
C VAL A 195 -5.25 13.67 -20.51
N ILE A 196 -4.25 14.10 -19.75
CA ILE A 196 -3.89 13.49 -18.46
C ILE A 196 -4.98 13.78 -17.44
N GLU A 197 -5.32 15.05 -17.23
CA GLU A 197 -6.28 15.49 -16.20
C GLU A 197 -7.73 15.08 -16.49
N GLY A 198 -8.08 14.82 -17.75
CA GLY A 198 -9.40 14.34 -18.17
C GLY A 198 -9.48 12.81 -18.25
N PRO A 199 -9.48 12.22 -19.46
CA PRO A 199 -9.84 10.82 -19.66
C PRO A 199 -8.91 9.83 -18.96
N LEU A 200 -7.62 10.16 -18.84
CA LEU A 200 -6.68 9.29 -18.12
C LEU A 200 -6.93 9.32 -16.61
N MET A 201 -7.10 10.51 -16.02
CA MET A 201 -7.41 10.65 -14.60
C MET A 201 -8.78 10.09 -14.21
N ASP A 202 -9.80 10.23 -15.06
CA ASP A 202 -11.09 9.59 -14.86
C ASP A 202 -10.98 8.06 -14.78
N GLY A 203 -10.11 7.47 -15.61
CA GLY A 203 -9.75 6.05 -15.53
C GLY A 203 -9.09 5.68 -14.21
N MET A 204 -8.14 6.50 -13.73
CA MET A 204 -7.44 6.27 -12.46
C MET A 204 -8.36 6.41 -11.24
N ASN A 205 -9.26 7.39 -11.24
CA ASN A 205 -10.24 7.59 -10.17
C ASN A 205 -11.17 6.37 -10.06
N TYR A 206 -11.66 5.88 -11.20
CA TYR A 206 -12.51 4.68 -11.24
C TYR A 206 -11.76 3.42 -10.76
N VAL A 207 -10.49 3.26 -11.13
CA VAL A 207 -9.63 2.19 -10.59
C VAL A 207 -9.50 2.27 -9.06
N GLY A 208 -9.31 3.48 -8.52
CA GLY A 208 -9.27 3.72 -7.09
C GLY A 208 -10.56 3.32 -6.37
N GLU A 209 -11.72 3.68 -6.93
CA GLU A 209 -13.03 3.29 -6.41
C GLU A 209 -13.21 1.76 -6.42
N LEU A 210 -12.85 1.10 -7.53
CA LEU A 210 -12.94 -0.35 -7.65
C LEU A 210 -12.01 -1.07 -6.67
N PHE A 211 -10.78 -0.59 -6.48
CA PHE A 211 -9.85 -1.16 -5.50
C PHE A 211 -10.36 -0.97 -4.07
N GLY A 212 -10.82 0.24 -3.73
CA GLY A 212 -11.39 0.55 -2.41
C GLY A 212 -12.63 -0.29 -2.07
N ALA A 213 -13.45 -0.61 -3.08
CA ALA A 213 -14.60 -1.49 -2.96
C ALA A 213 -14.25 -3.00 -2.93
N GLY A 214 -12.96 -3.37 -3.05
CA GLY A 214 -12.51 -4.77 -3.20
C GLY A 214 -12.95 -5.40 -4.52
N LYS A 215 -13.32 -4.58 -5.51
CA LYS A 215 -13.75 -5.02 -6.83
C LYS A 215 -12.57 -5.23 -7.80
N MET A 216 -11.45 -4.57 -7.56
CA MET A 216 -10.21 -4.69 -8.31
C MET A 216 -9.07 -5.10 -7.38
N PHE A 217 -8.13 -5.90 -7.89
CA PHE A 217 -7.02 -6.45 -7.11
C PHE A 217 -5.76 -5.59 -7.25
N LEU A 218 -4.87 -5.64 -6.25
CA LEU A 218 -3.61 -4.88 -6.26
C LEU A 218 -2.80 -5.04 -7.56
N PRO A 219 -2.68 -6.24 -8.16
CA PRO A 219 -1.87 -6.41 -9.37
C PRO A 219 -2.47 -5.70 -10.56
N GLN A 220 -3.80 -5.62 -10.62
CA GLN A 220 -4.52 -4.88 -11.63
C GLN A 220 -4.27 -3.38 -11.44
N VAL A 221 -4.30 -2.88 -10.20
CA VAL A 221 -3.95 -1.48 -9.89
C VAL A 221 -2.52 -1.15 -10.33
N VAL A 222 -1.56 -2.04 -10.05
CA VAL A 222 -0.17 -1.86 -10.49
C VAL A 222 -0.06 -1.90 -12.02
N LYS A 223 -0.83 -2.77 -12.69
CA LYS A 223 -0.90 -2.82 -14.16
C LYS A 223 -1.47 -1.53 -14.75
N THR A 224 -2.56 -1.00 -14.19
CA THR A 224 -3.13 0.32 -14.55
C THR A 224 -2.11 1.44 -14.34
N ALA A 225 -1.39 1.45 -13.22
CA ALA A 225 -0.34 2.43 -12.96
C ALA A 225 0.80 2.37 -14.01
N ARG A 226 1.19 1.17 -14.46
CA ARG A 226 2.16 1.01 -15.56
C ARG A 226 1.63 1.56 -16.88
N THR A 227 0.37 1.30 -17.22
CA THR A 227 -0.27 1.85 -18.41
C THR A 227 -0.38 3.37 -18.34
N MET A 228 -0.73 3.92 -17.18
CA MET A 228 -0.73 5.37 -16.93
C MET A 228 0.67 5.97 -17.13
N LYS A 229 1.70 5.34 -16.54
CA LYS A 229 3.09 5.79 -16.73
C LYS A 229 3.52 5.77 -18.20
N LYS A 230 3.12 4.75 -18.97
CA LYS A 230 3.36 4.70 -20.42
C LYS A 230 2.65 5.84 -21.15
N ALA A 231 1.38 6.09 -20.83
CA ALA A 231 0.60 7.18 -21.43
C ALA A 231 1.24 8.55 -21.15
N VAL A 232 1.64 8.80 -19.91
CA VAL A 232 2.37 10.03 -19.52
C VAL A 232 3.70 10.13 -20.26
N ALA A 233 4.46 9.04 -20.38
CA ALA A 233 5.73 9.04 -21.12
C ALA A 233 5.56 9.35 -22.61
N ILE A 234 4.44 8.93 -23.22
CA ILE A 234 4.09 9.28 -24.61
C ILE A 234 3.75 10.77 -24.73
N LEU A 235 3.00 11.33 -23.78
CA LEU A 235 2.59 12.74 -23.80
C LEU A 235 3.71 13.70 -23.37
N GLN A 236 4.70 13.22 -22.62
CA GLN A 236 5.72 14.07 -22.00
C GLN A 236 6.50 14.95 -23.01
N PRO A 237 6.99 14.45 -24.16
CA PRO A 237 7.66 15.29 -25.15
C PRO A 237 6.76 16.41 -25.70
N ILE A 238 5.45 16.15 -25.79
CA ILE A 238 4.46 17.11 -26.29
C ILE A 238 4.19 18.15 -25.22
N ILE A 239 3.96 17.73 -23.97
CA ILE A 239 3.81 18.62 -22.81
C ILE A 239 5.03 19.54 -22.67
N GLU A 240 6.24 19.00 -22.85
CA GLU A 240 7.49 19.78 -22.80
C GLU A 240 7.64 20.75 -23.98
N SER A 241 7.04 20.46 -25.14
CA SER A 241 6.99 21.38 -26.28
C SER A 241 5.91 22.46 -26.14
N GLU A 242 4.82 22.14 -25.43
CA GLU A 242 3.73 23.05 -25.06
C GLU A 242 4.07 23.90 -23.82
N LYS A 243 5.13 23.53 -23.09
CA LYS A 243 5.75 24.39 -22.08
C LYS A 243 6.28 25.65 -22.75
N VAL A 244 5.41 26.66 -22.79
CA VAL A 244 5.86 28.04 -22.56
C VAL A 244 6.65 28.03 -21.25
N GLU A 245 7.80 28.70 -21.17
CA GLU A 245 8.51 28.91 -19.91
C GLU A 245 7.49 29.29 -18.81
N GLY A 246 7.19 28.34 -17.90
CA GLY A 246 6.21 28.54 -16.82
C GLY A 246 5.04 27.55 -16.66
N SER A 247 4.95 26.39 -17.32
CA SER A 247 3.92 25.38 -16.94
C SER A 247 4.25 24.76 -15.57
N SER A 248 3.38 24.97 -14.58
CA SER A 248 3.55 24.56 -13.19
C SER A 248 2.99 23.16 -12.93
N SER A 249 3.74 22.32 -12.21
CA SER A 249 3.22 21.07 -11.61
C SER A 249 1.95 21.34 -10.79
N ALA A 250 1.07 20.35 -10.60
CA ALA A 250 -0.09 20.50 -9.70
C ALA A 250 0.35 20.88 -8.27
N GLY A 251 1.54 20.44 -7.87
CA GLY A 251 2.28 20.79 -6.66
C GLY A 251 3.41 19.78 -6.44
N LYS A 252 4.39 20.12 -5.61
CA LYS A 252 5.49 19.23 -5.23
C LYS A 252 5.26 18.63 -3.85
N VAL A 253 5.40 17.31 -3.72
CA VAL A 253 5.13 16.56 -2.49
C VAL A 253 6.35 15.75 -2.08
N LEU A 254 6.81 15.96 -0.85
CA LEU A 254 7.86 15.15 -0.23
C LEU A 254 7.23 13.98 0.53
N LEU A 255 7.67 12.76 0.27
CA LEU A 255 7.23 11.55 0.98
C LEU A 255 8.39 10.92 1.74
N ALA A 256 8.17 10.52 2.99
CA ALA A 256 9.17 9.85 3.81
C ALA A 256 8.55 8.83 4.78
N THR A 257 9.15 7.65 4.89
CA THR A 257 8.90 6.77 6.03
C THR A 257 9.82 7.22 7.16
N VAL A 258 9.24 7.50 8.33
CA VAL A 258 9.94 8.13 9.45
C VAL A 258 11.06 7.26 10.01
N LYS A 259 11.95 7.89 10.78
CA LYS A 259 13.10 7.25 11.42
C LYS A 259 12.74 5.96 12.16
N GLY A 260 13.58 4.94 12.00
CA GLY A 260 13.40 3.65 12.66
C GLY A 260 12.33 2.75 12.04
N ASP A 261 11.63 3.21 11.00
CA ASP A 261 10.63 2.45 10.27
C ASP A 261 11.11 2.15 8.84
N VAL A 262 10.99 0.89 8.44
CA VAL A 262 11.44 0.37 7.14
C VAL A 262 10.30 0.10 6.16
N HIS A 263 9.05 0.26 6.60
CA HIS A 263 7.91 -0.15 5.80
C HIS A 263 7.50 0.97 4.84
N ASP A 264 7.49 0.67 3.54
CA ASP A 264 7.30 1.66 2.48
C ASP A 264 6.26 1.28 1.42
N ILE A 265 5.70 0.07 1.45
CA ILE A 265 4.69 -0.38 0.46
C ILE A 265 3.55 0.63 0.33
N GLY A 266 2.96 1.04 1.46
CA GLY A 266 1.88 2.03 1.47
C GLY A 266 2.31 3.41 0.94
N LYS A 267 3.52 3.86 1.31
CA LYS A 267 4.11 5.12 0.83
C LYS A 267 4.33 5.08 -0.69
N ASN A 268 4.86 3.98 -1.22
CA ASN A 268 5.14 3.83 -2.65
C ASN A 268 3.83 3.82 -3.47
N ILE A 269 2.76 3.23 -2.92
CA ILE A 269 1.42 3.34 -3.52
C ILE A 269 0.95 4.80 -3.53
N VAL A 270 1.09 5.54 -2.42
CA VAL A 270 0.75 6.98 -2.37
C VAL A 270 1.57 7.78 -3.39
N ALA A 271 2.88 7.53 -3.50
CA ALA A 271 3.76 8.18 -4.47
C ALA A 271 3.24 7.99 -5.90
N VAL A 272 2.90 6.75 -6.27
CA VAL A 272 2.33 6.43 -7.58
C VAL A 272 0.99 7.13 -7.79
N VAL A 273 0.07 7.05 -6.82
CA VAL A 273 -1.26 7.69 -6.91
C VAL A 273 -1.13 9.20 -7.09
N MET A 274 -0.27 9.86 -6.31
CA MET A 274 -0.04 11.30 -6.40
C MET A 274 0.63 11.68 -7.74
N ALA A 275 1.63 10.93 -8.19
CA ALA A 275 2.25 11.16 -9.50
C ALA A 275 1.25 11.01 -10.65
N CYS A 276 0.32 10.03 -10.56
CA CYS A 276 -0.76 9.89 -11.54
C CYS A 276 -1.67 11.14 -11.59
N ASN A 277 -1.81 11.86 -10.48
CA ASN A 277 -2.60 13.09 -10.35
C ASN A 277 -1.79 14.38 -10.65
N GLY A 278 -0.64 14.29 -11.32
CA GLY A 278 0.13 15.46 -11.78
C GLY A 278 0.99 16.14 -10.71
N TYR A 279 1.20 15.51 -9.54
CA TYR A 279 2.11 16.01 -8.50
C TYR A 279 3.55 15.55 -8.73
N ASP A 280 4.50 16.44 -8.49
CA ASP A 280 5.93 16.12 -8.50
C ASP A 280 6.32 15.46 -7.16
N ILE A 281 6.84 14.23 -7.21
CA ILE A 281 7.12 13.46 -6.00
C ILE A 281 8.62 13.43 -5.67
N VAL A 282 8.96 13.85 -4.45
CA VAL A 282 10.28 13.66 -3.85
C VAL A 282 10.17 12.58 -2.78
N ASP A 283 10.56 11.35 -3.10
CA ASP A 283 10.56 10.25 -2.14
C ASP A 283 11.94 10.11 -1.47
N LEU A 284 11.99 10.30 -0.15
CA LEU A 284 13.21 10.16 0.65
C LEU A 284 13.49 8.73 1.10
N GLY A 285 12.57 7.79 0.85
CA GLY A 285 12.70 6.40 1.24
C GLY A 285 12.32 6.13 2.69
N VAL A 286 13.12 5.31 3.37
CA VAL A 286 12.82 4.75 4.70
C VAL A 286 13.83 5.12 5.77
N MET A 287 13.41 5.00 7.03
CA MET A 287 14.21 5.35 8.20
C MET A 287 14.74 6.79 8.17
N VAL A 288 13.95 7.72 7.62
CA VAL A 288 14.42 9.09 7.36
C VAL A 288 14.38 9.93 8.64
N PRO A 289 15.51 10.52 9.08
CA PRO A 289 15.55 11.42 10.24
C PRO A 289 14.72 12.70 10.02
N ALA A 290 14.17 13.26 11.10
CA ALA A 290 13.37 14.48 11.04
C ALA A 290 14.13 15.65 10.42
N GLU A 291 15.40 15.82 10.78
CA GLU A 291 16.25 16.91 10.28
C GLU A 291 16.42 16.82 8.76
N THR A 292 16.56 15.61 8.22
CA THR A 292 16.65 15.38 6.77
C THR A 292 15.34 15.71 6.07
N ILE A 293 14.19 15.35 6.66
CA ILE A 293 12.87 15.70 6.11
C ILE A 293 12.71 17.21 6.04
N VAL A 294 13.00 17.93 7.13
CA VAL A 294 12.91 19.40 7.20
C VAL A 294 13.85 20.04 6.19
N GLN A 295 15.12 19.62 6.15
CA GLN A 295 16.11 20.16 5.24
C GLN A 295 15.70 19.97 3.78
N ARG A 296 15.31 18.75 3.40
CA ARG A 296 14.91 18.45 2.02
C ARG A 296 13.62 19.16 1.63
N ALA A 297 12.67 19.35 2.55
CA ALA A 297 11.46 20.12 2.29
C ALA A 297 11.79 21.58 1.91
N ILE A 298 12.78 22.19 2.59
CA ILE A 298 13.25 23.55 2.30
C ILE A 298 13.99 23.60 0.96
N GLU A 299 14.96 22.69 0.75
CA GLU A 299 15.79 22.66 -0.46
C GLU A 299 14.96 22.44 -1.73
N GLU A 300 14.02 21.51 -1.67
CA GLU A 300 13.17 21.15 -2.81
C GLU A 300 11.99 22.10 -3.01
N LYS A 301 11.72 22.98 -2.02
CA LYS A 301 10.57 23.90 -1.96
C LYS A 301 9.26 23.15 -2.18
N VAL A 302 9.03 22.13 -1.35
CA VAL A 302 7.82 21.31 -1.48
C VAL A 302 6.60 22.04 -0.95
N ASP A 303 5.46 21.79 -1.57
CA ASP A 303 4.18 22.36 -1.18
C ASP A 303 3.51 21.54 -0.07
N MET A 304 3.87 20.25 0.07
CA MET A 304 3.32 19.33 1.08
C MET A 304 4.35 18.30 1.52
N ILE A 305 4.21 17.81 2.75
CA ILE A 305 5.02 16.71 3.31
C ILE A 305 4.09 15.56 3.70
N GLY A 306 4.38 14.35 3.25
CA GLY A 306 3.69 13.12 3.66
C GLY A 306 4.60 12.20 4.47
N LEU A 307 4.16 11.85 5.68
CA LEU A 307 4.85 10.92 6.57
C LEU A 307 4.15 9.56 6.60
N SER A 308 4.94 8.50 6.51
CA SER A 308 4.48 7.12 6.61
C SER A 308 5.04 6.42 7.85
N GLY A 309 4.22 5.61 8.51
CA GLY A 309 4.61 4.80 9.66
C GLY A 309 3.70 3.60 9.89
N LEU A 310 4.31 2.45 10.18
CA LEU A 310 3.66 1.16 10.40
C LEU A 310 3.80 0.67 11.84
N ILE A 311 4.83 1.07 12.59
CA ILE A 311 5.07 0.60 13.97
C ILE A 311 4.72 1.68 15.01
N THR A 312 4.55 1.28 16.27
CA THR A 312 4.20 2.22 17.35
C THR A 312 5.25 3.31 17.58
N PRO A 313 6.57 3.02 17.57
CA PRO A 313 7.59 4.07 17.68
C PRO A 313 7.50 5.14 16.59
N SER A 314 7.01 4.79 15.40
CA SER A 314 6.83 5.74 14.29
C SER A 314 5.90 6.90 14.62
N LEU A 315 4.95 6.70 15.55
CA LEU A 315 4.01 7.74 15.98
C LEU A 315 4.71 8.86 16.77
N GLU A 316 5.67 8.49 17.62
CA GLU A 316 6.49 9.46 18.35
C GLU A 316 7.41 10.21 17.39
N GLU A 317 8.00 9.52 16.42
CA GLU A 317 8.82 10.14 15.39
C GLU A 317 8.02 11.10 14.50
N MET A 318 6.77 10.77 14.13
CA MET A 318 5.89 11.71 13.40
C MET A 318 5.60 12.98 14.21
N THR A 319 5.41 12.83 15.53
CA THR A 319 5.23 13.97 16.44
C THR A 319 6.51 14.81 16.50
N HIS A 320 7.68 14.17 16.52
CA HIS A 320 8.97 14.84 16.50
C HIS A 320 9.21 15.61 15.20
N VAL A 321 8.87 15.03 14.04
CA VAL A 321 8.95 15.72 12.74
C VAL A 321 8.08 16.98 12.74
N ALA A 322 6.83 16.89 13.21
CA ALA A 322 5.94 18.04 13.30
C ALA A 322 6.51 19.17 14.18
N ALA A 323 7.12 18.82 15.31
CA ALA A 323 7.77 19.79 16.20
C ALA A 323 9.04 20.43 15.57
N GLU A 324 9.82 19.70 14.79
CA GLU A 324 10.98 20.27 14.08
C GLU A 324 10.55 21.15 12.89
N LEU A 325 9.45 20.83 12.19
CA LEU A 325 8.83 21.70 11.19
C LEU A 325 8.38 23.04 11.82
N GLU A 326 7.73 22.98 12.99
CA GLU A 326 7.32 24.16 13.77
C GLU A 326 8.52 25.03 14.16
N LYS A 327 9.56 24.40 14.69
CA LYS A 327 10.80 25.09 15.10
C LYS A 327 11.55 25.72 13.93
N ALA A 328 11.43 25.13 12.74
CA ALA A 328 11.94 25.70 11.49
C ALA A 328 11.06 26.82 10.92
N GLY A 329 9.87 27.07 11.51
CA GLY A 329 8.94 28.11 11.09
C GLY A 329 8.29 27.83 9.73
N LEU A 330 8.13 26.56 9.36
CA LEU A 330 7.52 26.16 8.09
C LEU A 330 6.00 26.19 8.19
N ASP A 331 5.33 26.57 7.10
CA ASP A 331 3.86 26.57 6.96
C ASP A 331 3.42 25.59 5.86
N ILE A 332 4.09 24.43 5.82
CA ILE A 332 3.86 23.38 4.81
C ILE A 332 2.86 22.37 5.39
N PRO A 333 1.71 22.10 4.75
CA PRO A 333 0.77 21.08 5.20
C PRO A 333 1.41 19.70 5.36
N LEU A 334 1.01 19.00 6.44
CA LEU A 334 1.54 17.70 6.83
C LEU A 334 0.47 16.61 6.68
N LEU A 335 0.74 15.61 5.84
CA LEU A 335 -0.10 14.44 5.62
C LEU A 335 0.45 13.27 6.45
N ILE A 336 -0.39 12.69 7.31
CA ILE A 336 -0.03 11.58 8.20
C ILE A 336 -0.73 10.31 7.73
N GLY A 337 0.03 9.27 7.40
CA GLY A 337 -0.50 7.99 6.95
C GLY A 337 0.28 6.77 7.45
N GLY A 338 -0.31 5.59 7.25
CA GLY A 338 0.28 4.30 7.62
C GLY A 338 -0.52 3.55 8.70
N ALA A 339 -0.22 2.25 8.87
CA ALA A 339 -1.12 1.32 9.55
C ALA A 339 -1.37 1.62 11.04
N THR A 340 -0.37 2.15 11.75
CA THR A 340 -0.50 2.52 13.17
C THR A 340 -1.10 3.91 13.39
N THR A 341 -1.20 4.72 12.33
CA THR A 341 -1.72 6.08 12.43
C THR A 341 -3.23 6.08 12.61
N SER A 342 -3.75 7.10 13.27
CA SER A 342 -5.19 7.29 13.42
C SER A 342 -5.54 8.76 13.58
N LYS A 343 -6.74 9.15 13.15
CA LYS A 343 -7.29 10.48 13.39
C LYS A 343 -7.17 10.90 14.85
N MET A 344 -7.43 9.98 15.78
CA MET A 344 -7.37 10.24 17.22
C MET A 344 -5.96 10.59 17.68
N HIS A 345 -4.96 9.81 17.26
CA HIS A 345 -3.57 10.08 17.61
C HIS A 345 -3.10 11.40 16.99
N THR A 346 -3.38 11.63 15.70
CA THR A 346 -3.03 12.87 15.00
C THR A 346 -3.62 14.08 15.71
N ALA A 347 -4.90 14.05 16.08
CA ALA A 347 -5.57 15.14 16.78
C ALA A 347 -4.95 15.44 18.16
N LEU A 348 -4.55 14.41 18.93
CA LEU A 348 -4.06 14.57 20.30
C LEU A 348 -2.56 14.88 20.41
N LYS A 349 -1.74 14.38 19.49
CA LYS A 349 -0.29 14.32 19.66
C LYS A 349 0.48 15.06 18.58
N ILE A 350 0.02 15.03 17.34
CA ILE A 350 0.77 15.60 16.19
C ILE A 350 0.27 17.01 15.88
N ALA A 351 -1.03 17.18 15.61
CA ALA A 351 -1.61 18.48 15.26
C ALA A 351 -1.38 19.60 16.31
N PRO A 352 -1.33 19.33 17.64
CA PRO A 352 -1.08 20.39 18.62
C PRO A 352 0.35 20.96 18.61
N VAL A 353 1.32 20.29 17.98
CA VAL A 353 2.74 20.69 18.01
C VAL A 353 3.21 21.36 16.71
N TYR A 354 2.29 21.61 15.77
CA TYR A 354 2.59 22.26 14.49
C TYR A 354 1.42 23.13 14.04
N HIS A 355 1.68 24.40 13.69
CA HIS A 355 0.63 25.37 13.38
C HIS A 355 0.01 25.18 11.99
N ALA A 356 0.75 24.61 11.04
CA ALA A 356 0.24 24.36 9.70
C ALA A 356 -0.74 23.16 9.69
N PRO A 357 -1.56 23.00 8.64
CA PRO A 357 -2.58 21.95 8.61
C PRO A 357 -1.96 20.55 8.71
N VAL A 358 -2.44 19.74 9.66
CA VAL A 358 -2.05 18.33 9.81
C VAL A 358 -3.25 17.44 9.50
N VAL A 359 -3.14 16.57 8.50
CA VAL A 359 -4.26 15.76 8.03
C VAL A 359 -3.94 14.28 8.15
N HIS A 360 -4.80 13.52 8.84
CA HIS A 360 -4.73 12.05 8.83
C HIS A 360 -5.43 11.48 7.59
N LEU A 361 -4.72 10.66 6.82
CA LEU A 361 -5.23 9.99 5.63
C LEU A 361 -5.20 8.48 5.84
N LYS A 362 -6.35 7.84 5.61
CA LYS A 362 -6.51 6.40 5.85
C LYS A 362 -6.04 5.56 4.65
N ASP A 363 -6.20 6.08 3.44
CA ASP A 363 -5.99 5.34 2.20
C ASP A 363 -5.31 6.21 1.14
N ALA A 364 -4.53 5.57 0.26
CA ALA A 364 -3.82 6.25 -0.82
C ALA A 364 -4.74 7.05 -1.75
N SER A 365 -5.95 6.53 -2.02
CA SER A 365 -6.96 7.18 -2.87
C SER A 365 -7.37 8.59 -2.41
N GLN A 366 -7.22 8.91 -1.12
CA GLN A 366 -7.62 10.21 -0.56
C GLN A 366 -6.58 11.31 -0.79
N ASN A 367 -5.32 10.94 -1.08
CA ASN A 367 -4.19 11.87 -1.01
C ASN A 367 -4.31 12.97 -2.06
N ALA A 368 -4.60 12.63 -3.31
CA ALA A 368 -4.65 13.61 -4.39
C ALA A 368 -5.80 14.62 -4.23
N SER A 369 -6.97 14.16 -3.77
CA SER A 369 -8.12 15.02 -3.52
C SER A 369 -7.85 16.00 -2.36
N VAL A 370 -7.27 15.50 -1.26
CA VAL A 370 -6.91 16.36 -0.11
C VAL A 370 -5.80 17.34 -0.47
N ALA A 371 -4.79 16.90 -1.22
CA ALA A 371 -3.73 17.76 -1.73
C ALA A 371 -4.28 18.90 -2.59
N SER A 372 -5.22 18.62 -3.49
CA SER A 372 -5.86 19.64 -4.33
C SER A 372 -6.57 20.71 -3.48
N ARG A 373 -7.28 20.29 -2.43
CA ARG A 373 -7.91 21.22 -1.47
C ARG A 373 -6.88 22.07 -0.72
N LEU A 374 -5.75 21.48 -0.32
CA LEU A 374 -4.71 22.18 0.43
C LEU A 374 -3.96 23.23 -0.40
N LEU A 375 -3.88 23.05 -1.71
CA LEU A 375 -3.22 23.99 -2.62
C LEU A 375 -4.13 25.14 -3.07
N ASN A 376 -5.46 24.94 -3.05
CA ASN A 376 -6.41 26.01 -3.31
C ASN A 376 -6.66 26.83 -2.03
N SER A 377 -6.36 28.13 -2.03
CA SER A 377 -6.44 28.97 -0.82
C SER A 377 -7.82 29.00 -0.15
N GLN A 378 -8.91 28.98 -0.92
CA GLN A 378 -10.26 28.98 -0.37
C GLN A 378 -10.60 27.61 0.25
N MET A 379 -10.36 26.53 -0.48
CA MET A 379 -10.63 25.17 0.00
C MET A 379 -9.70 24.77 1.15
N LYS A 380 -8.48 25.31 1.20
CA LYS A 380 -7.52 25.16 2.31
C LYS A 380 -8.12 25.74 3.58
N ALA A 381 -8.64 26.96 3.54
CA ALA A 381 -9.26 27.60 4.70
C ALA A 381 -10.50 26.84 5.20
N GLU A 382 -11.34 26.34 4.28
CA GLU A 382 -12.49 25.50 4.62
C GLU A 382 -12.04 24.18 5.29
N LEU A 383 -11.04 23.51 4.71
CA LEU A 383 -10.49 22.27 5.26
C LEU A 383 -9.87 22.48 6.65
N ILE A 384 -9.17 23.59 6.89
CA ILE A 384 -8.61 23.92 8.21
C ILE A 384 -9.73 24.02 9.24
N ASN A 385 -10.81 24.75 8.94
CA ASN A 385 -11.94 24.89 9.86
C ASN A 385 -12.63 23.54 10.15
N GLU A 386 -12.77 22.68 9.14
CA GLU A 386 -13.30 21.32 9.30
C GLU A 386 -12.42 20.48 10.25
N LEU A 387 -11.10 20.52 10.03
CA LEU A 387 -10.13 19.77 10.82
C LEU A 387 -10.05 20.28 12.27
N ASP A 388 -10.07 21.59 12.48
CA ASP A 388 -10.04 22.18 13.82
C ASP A 388 -11.26 21.77 14.63
N ALA A 389 -12.46 21.85 14.03
CA ALA A 389 -13.68 21.40 14.67
C ALA A 389 -13.66 19.89 14.98
N GLU A 390 -13.23 19.06 14.02
CA GLU A 390 -13.13 17.61 14.19
C GLU A 390 -12.12 17.26 15.31
N TYR A 391 -10.94 17.86 15.29
CA TYR A 391 -9.86 17.55 16.23
C TYR A 391 -10.15 18.08 17.63
N GLN A 392 -10.80 19.23 17.75
CA GLN A 392 -11.27 19.72 19.04
C GLN A 392 -12.29 18.75 19.66
N ALA A 393 -13.31 18.32 18.90
CA ALA A 393 -14.30 17.37 19.39
C ALA A 393 -13.68 16.03 19.82
N LEU A 394 -12.69 15.54 19.06
CA LEU A 394 -11.94 14.34 19.41
C LEU A 394 -11.14 14.53 20.71
N ARG A 395 -10.45 15.66 20.89
CA ARG A 395 -9.68 15.97 22.11
C ARG A 395 -10.59 16.02 23.35
N GLU A 396 -11.73 16.69 23.24
CA GLU A 396 -12.72 16.79 24.33
C GLU A 396 -13.26 15.40 24.71
N LYS A 397 -13.64 14.59 23.72
CA LYS A 397 -14.13 13.22 23.94
C LYS A 397 -13.07 12.34 24.60
N SER A 398 -11.80 12.49 24.24
CA SER A 398 -10.72 11.73 24.88
C SER A 398 -10.45 12.17 26.32
N GLY A 399 -10.58 13.47 26.62
CA GLY A 399 -10.45 13.98 27.99
C GLY A 399 -11.51 13.42 28.94
N LEU A 400 -12.67 13.03 28.41
CA LEU A 400 -13.76 12.39 29.17
C LEU A 400 -13.52 10.90 29.46
N LEU A 401 -12.60 10.24 28.74
CA LEU A 401 -12.24 8.83 28.93
C LEU A 401 -11.19 8.65 30.03
N ARG A 402 -11.44 9.19 31.24
CA ARG A 402 -10.67 8.78 32.42
C ARG A 402 -11.06 7.35 32.78
N ARG A 403 -10.19 6.40 32.49
CA ARG A 403 -10.33 5.02 32.97
C ARG A 403 -9.98 5.01 34.46
N GLU A 404 -10.79 4.32 35.25
CA GLU A 404 -10.39 3.98 36.62
C GLU A 404 -9.16 3.07 36.53
N THR A 405 -8.05 3.55 37.10
CA THR A 405 -6.80 2.80 37.20
C THR A 405 -6.58 2.42 38.65
N VAL A 406 -6.18 1.17 38.90
CA VAL A 406 -5.73 0.71 40.22
C VAL A 406 -4.21 0.79 40.31
N SER A 407 -3.67 0.68 41.54
CA SER A 407 -2.23 0.56 41.73
C SER A 407 -1.67 -0.73 41.11
N LEU A 408 -0.37 -0.76 40.79
CA LEU A 408 0.30 -1.97 40.29
C LEU A 408 0.15 -3.14 41.27
N GLU A 409 0.27 -2.88 42.57
CA GLU A 409 0.09 -3.91 43.61
C GLU A 409 -1.32 -4.51 43.60
N GLU A 410 -2.34 -3.66 43.44
CA GLU A 410 -3.72 -4.10 43.37
C GLU A 410 -4.04 -4.85 42.07
N ALA A 411 -3.51 -4.40 40.94
CA ALA A 411 -3.59 -5.13 39.68
C ALA A 411 -2.96 -6.53 39.77
N GLN A 412 -1.79 -6.64 40.42
CA GLN A 412 -1.10 -7.92 40.63
C GLN A 412 -1.86 -8.86 41.58
N LYS A 413 -2.50 -8.31 42.63
CA LYS A 413 -3.39 -9.07 43.51
C LYS A 413 -4.62 -9.59 42.76
N ASN A 414 -5.14 -8.80 41.83
CA ASN A 414 -6.29 -9.14 40.99
C ASN A 414 -5.89 -9.88 39.70
N LYS A 415 -4.71 -10.52 39.67
CA LYS A 415 -4.31 -11.34 38.51
C LYS A 415 -5.36 -12.42 38.23
N LEU A 416 -5.60 -12.67 36.96
CA LEU A 416 -6.48 -13.75 36.53
C LEU A 416 -5.81 -15.08 36.89
N ASN A 417 -6.35 -15.79 37.90
CA ASN A 417 -5.94 -17.16 38.20
C ASN A 417 -6.58 -18.10 37.17
N LEU A 418 -5.88 -18.29 36.05
CA LEU A 418 -6.13 -19.43 35.18
C LEU A 418 -5.35 -20.60 35.77
N PHE A 419 -6.10 -21.56 36.32
CA PHE A 419 -5.67 -22.82 36.96
C PHE A 419 -5.25 -22.74 38.43
#